data_AF-A0A961HS13-F1
#
_entry.id   AF-A0A961HS13-F1
#
_cell.length_a   1.000
_cell.length_b   1.000
_cell.length_c   1.000
_cell.angle_alpha   90.00
_cell.angle_beta   90.00
_cell.angle_gamma   90.00
#
_symmetry.space_group_name_H-M   'P 1'
#
loop_
_entity.id
_entity.type
_entity.pdbx_description
1 polymer ?
#
loop_
_entity_poly.entity_id
_entity_poly.type
_entity_poly.pdbx_seq_one_letter_code
_entity_poly.pdbx_strand_id
1 'polypeptide(L)'
;ELAIGVQQQVQKKPDSLYDAKRKKIRSDWRVLMEKVYPALVALAQRAEMKKAEPGTRLFEHMIGVVEADKLGRQQPGEPGQVPSSEEKKPAASNADSEEASAEAKSSEDTQAESSDEVQEEETSSAGDSPEEESEPSQDRKELQYGMQLMRSYSIDELRKRYDPKGEWKTVPYRDKVVLAYLFLRLFEDEFSVVLTTPQIKLHTAYRGGVKIDYRERMSDILEKIRQPYDYFKTYIHECLEFHKAAQESSQTGNYVEHAKKVSFHDSRRGQSGRQTRMQIKDFMEEVRAALSEIIEDFRAGGSTLANADDTLSFDLKPNEGMRLDGKKVKEAIMETSCFALALAQRLESGDLYGGVIEMNAEDYEKSFGALPD
;
A
#
# COMPACT_ATOMS: atom_id res chain seq x y z
N GLU A 1 1.00 15.85 -38.44
CA GLU A 1 0.41 16.68 -39.52
C GLU A 1 1.03 18.09 -39.60
N LEU A 2 1.41 18.71 -38.48
CA LEU A 2 2.15 19.99 -38.42
C LEU A 2 3.39 20.06 -39.33
N ALA A 3 4.27 19.05 -39.30
CA ALA A 3 5.49 19.04 -40.11
C ALA A 3 5.23 19.06 -41.64
N ILE A 4 4.14 18.45 -42.10
CA ILE A 4 3.76 18.46 -43.53
C ILE A 4 3.20 19.83 -43.91
N GLY A 5 2.48 20.49 -43.00
CA GLY A 5 2.01 21.87 -43.18
C GLY A 5 3.19 22.86 -43.31
N VAL A 6 4.19 22.73 -42.43
CA VAL A 6 5.43 23.52 -42.52
C VAL A 6 6.17 23.23 -43.83
N GLN A 7 6.27 21.97 -44.24
CA GLN A 7 6.92 21.60 -45.51
C GLN A 7 6.15 22.14 -46.74
N GLN A 8 4.82 22.14 -46.70
CA GLN A 8 3.96 22.69 -47.75
C GLN A 8 4.16 24.21 -47.89
N GLN A 9 4.26 24.93 -46.76
CA GLN A 9 4.57 26.36 -46.74
C GLN A 9 5.97 26.68 -47.29
N VAL A 10 6.97 25.84 -47.01
CA VAL A 10 8.36 26.04 -47.45
C VAL A 10 8.57 25.70 -48.92
N GLN A 11 7.96 24.63 -49.43
CA GLN A 11 8.30 24.09 -50.75
C GLN A 11 7.35 24.52 -51.89
N LYS A 12 6.23 25.22 -51.60
CA LYS A 12 5.27 25.80 -52.59
C LYS A 12 4.87 24.87 -53.75
N LYS A 13 4.81 23.56 -53.50
CA LYS A 13 4.39 22.54 -54.47
C LYS A 13 2.86 22.37 -54.46
N PRO A 14 2.25 21.82 -55.52
CA PRO A 14 0.79 21.70 -55.61
C PRO A 14 0.22 20.83 -54.48
N ASP A 15 -0.93 21.26 -53.94
CA ASP A 15 -1.57 20.70 -52.75
C ASP A 15 -1.89 19.20 -52.88
N SER A 16 -2.21 18.75 -54.09
CA SER A 16 -2.52 17.34 -54.40
C SER A 16 -1.40 16.36 -54.02
N LEU A 17 -0.13 16.79 -54.08
CA LEU A 17 1.03 15.99 -53.69
C LEU A 17 1.14 15.82 -52.18
N TYR A 18 0.73 16.82 -51.40
CA TYR A 18 0.72 16.75 -49.94
C TYR A 18 -0.48 15.96 -49.42
N ASP A 19 -1.60 15.98 -50.14
CA ASP A 19 -2.79 15.21 -49.79
C ASP A 19 -2.58 13.70 -49.97
N ALA A 20 -1.91 13.29 -51.06
CA ALA A 20 -1.50 11.91 -51.25
C ALA A 20 -0.54 11.43 -50.14
N LYS A 21 0.42 12.29 -49.73
CA LYS A 21 1.34 12.00 -48.62
C LYS A 21 0.61 11.89 -47.28
N ARG A 22 -0.30 12.83 -46.97
CA ARG A 22 -1.14 12.78 -45.76
C ARG A 22 -1.96 11.50 -45.73
N LYS A 23 -2.60 11.14 -46.84
CA LYS A 23 -3.40 9.92 -46.94
C LYS A 23 -2.56 8.65 -46.74
N LYS A 24 -1.36 8.60 -47.33
CA LYS A 24 -0.42 7.49 -47.14
C LYS A 24 0.03 7.38 -45.68
N ILE A 25 0.44 8.49 -45.05
CA ILE A 25 0.88 8.50 -43.65
C ILE A 25 -0.25 8.06 -42.71
N ARG A 26 -1.49 8.50 -42.93
CA ARG A 26 -2.62 8.02 -42.12
C ARG A 26 -2.86 6.53 -42.31
N SER A 27 -2.73 6.01 -43.53
CA SER A 27 -2.85 4.58 -43.82
C SER A 27 -1.75 3.78 -43.14
N ASP A 28 -0.50 4.21 -43.25
CA ASP A 28 0.65 3.54 -42.64
C ASP A 28 0.59 3.60 -41.11
N TRP A 29 0.19 4.76 -40.56
CA TRP A 29 -0.06 4.93 -39.13
C TRP A 29 -1.14 3.99 -38.61
N ARG A 30 -2.23 3.83 -39.38
CA ARG A 30 -3.30 2.90 -39.04
C ARG A 30 -2.79 1.46 -39.01
N VAL A 31 -2.02 1.04 -40.00
CA VAL A 31 -1.41 -0.29 -40.02
C VAL A 31 -0.48 -0.48 -38.82
N LEU A 32 0.34 0.52 -38.51
CA LEU A 32 1.25 0.49 -37.37
C LEU A 32 0.50 0.34 -36.05
N MET A 33 -0.51 1.17 -35.80
CA MET A 33 -1.21 1.22 -34.51
C MET A 33 -2.29 0.16 -34.33
N GLU A 34 -2.98 -0.26 -35.39
CA GLU A 34 -4.06 -1.26 -35.28
C GLU A 34 -3.57 -2.70 -35.47
N LYS A 35 -2.48 -2.93 -36.22
CA LYS A 35 -2.00 -4.29 -36.53
C LYS A 35 -0.66 -4.62 -35.88
N VAL A 36 0.32 -3.73 -35.99
CA VAL A 36 1.70 -4.03 -35.56
C VAL A 36 1.87 -3.80 -34.06
N TYR A 37 1.37 -2.67 -33.55
CA TYR A 37 1.53 -2.27 -32.17
C TYR A 37 0.93 -3.26 -31.16
N PRO A 38 -0.32 -3.75 -31.32
CA PRO A 38 -0.89 -4.72 -30.39
C PRO A 38 -0.12 -6.05 -30.38
N ALA A 39 0.42 -6.46 -31.54
CA ALA A 39 1.24 -7.66 -31.66
C ALA A 39 2.58 -7.51 -30.93
N LEU A 40 3.24 -6.35 -31.04
CA LEU A 40 4.48 -6.06 -30.31
C LEU A 40 4.25 -5.97 -28.80
N VAL A 41 3.15 -5.35 -28.36
CA VAL A 41 2.75 -5.30 -26.95
C VAL A 41 2.54 -6.71 -26.40
N ALA A 42 1.77 -7.54 -27.11
CA ALA A 42 1.53 -8.92 -26.70
C ALA A 42 2.82 -9.76 -26.68
N LEU A 43 3.75 -9.52 -27.60
CA LEU A 43 5.05 -10.17 -27.63
C LEU A 43 5.90 -9.78 -26.41
N ALA A 44 5.97 -8.49 -26.09
CA ALA A 44 6.73 -7.99 -24.93
C ALA A 44 6.14 -8.51 -23.60
N GLN A 45 4.82 -8.49 -23.46
CA GLN A 45 4.12 -9.03 -22.30
C GLN A 45 4.36 -10.54 -22.11
N ARG A 46 4.45 -11.30 -23.21
CA ARG A 46 4.75 -12.74 -23.18
C ARG A 46 6.22 -13.02 -22.85
N ALA A 47 7.15 -12.25 -23.40
CA ALA A 47 8.58 -12.41 -23.13
C ALA A 47 8.91 -12.19 -21.65
N GLU A 48 8.23 -11.24 -21.01
CA GLU A 48 8.47 -10.83 -19.63
C GLU A 48 7.47 -11.43 -18.62
N MET A 49 6.53 -12.27 -19.09
CA MET A 49 5.46 -12.90 -18.29
C MET A 49 4.65 -11.91 -17.44
N LYS A 50 4.53 -10.66 -17.90
CA LYS A 50 3.87 -9.55 -17.19
C LYS A 50 2.79 -8.95 -18.07
N LYS A 51 1.59 -8.74 -17.48
CA LYS A 51 0.52 -7.97 -18.13
C LYS A 51 0.65 -6.50 -17.74
N ALA A 52 1.38 -5.74 -18.54
CA ALA A 52 1.52 -4.29 -18.38
C ALA A 52 0.86 -3.56 -19.56
N GLU A 53 -0.01 -2.59 -19.28
CA GLU A 53 -0.66 -1.80 -20.32
C GLU A 53 0.33 -0.83 -20.98
N PRO A 54 0.26 -0.64 -22.31
CA PRO A 54 1.17 0.26 -23.01
C PRO A 54 1.02 1.71 -22.55
N GLY A 55 2.14 2.43 -22.40
CA GLY A 55 2.17 3.80 -21.88
C GLY A 55 2.28 3.90 -20.37
N THR A 56 2.21 2.79 -19.64
CA THR A 56 2.53 2.76 -18.20
C THR A 56 4.03 2.74 -17.98
N ARG A 57 4.51 3.28 -16.85
CA ARG A 57 5.93 3.17 -16.44
C ARG A 57 6.41 1.73 -16.32
N LEU A 58 5.51 0.81 -15.99
CA LEU A 58 5.79 -0.63 -15.95
C LEU A 58 6.07 -1.18 -17.35
N PHE A 59 5.28 -0.78 -18.33
CA PHE A 59 5.52 -1.15 -19.72
C PHE A 59 6.81 -0.51 -20.23
N GLU A 60 7.07 0.77 -19.93
CA GLU A 60 8.33 1.45 -20.26
C GLU A 60 9.56 0.73 -19.68
N HIS A 61 9.52 0.36 -18.40
CA HIS A 61 10.58 -0.40 -17.75
C HIS A 61 10.72 -1.82 -18.34
N MET A 62 9.60 -2.45 -18.73
CA MET A 62 9.59 -3.76 -19.39
C MET A 62 10.27 -3.73 -20.76
N ILE A 63 10.15 -2.63 -21.51
CA ILE A 63 10.81 -2.46 -22.82
C ILE A 63 12.16 -1.72 -22.73
N GLY A 64 12.62 -1.39 -21.52
CA GLY A 64 13.92 -0.74 -21.29
C GLY A 64 13.99 0.73 -21.71
N VAL A 65 12.86 1.45 -21.75
CA VAL A 65 12.82 2.89 -22.08
C VAL A 65 13.36 3.70 -20.91
N VAL A 66 14.44 4.45 -21.14
CA VAL A 66 15.06 5.35 -20.16
C VAL A 66 14.44 6.75 -20.29
N GLU A 67 14.54 7.59 -19.26
CA GLU A 67 13.99 8.96 -19.31
C GLU A 67 14.55 9.81 -20.47
N ALA A 68 15.78 9.52 -20.91
CA ALA A 68 16.40 10.15 -22.08
C ALA A 68 15.72 9.80 -23.42
N ASP A 69 15.03 8.66 -23.48
CA ASP A 69 14.32 8.19 -24.68
C ASP A 69 12.92 8.83 -24.82
N LYS A 70 12.45 9.55 -23.79
CA LYS A 70 11.13 10.17 -23.76
C LYS A 70 11.07 11.41 -24.64
N LEU A 71 10.22 11.37 -25.67
CA LEU A 71 9.96 12.49 -26.57
C LEU A 71 9.42 13.70 -25.78
N GLY A 72 10.06 14.87 -25.95
CA GLY A 72 9.64 16.13 -25.35
C GLY A 72 10.46 16.61 -24.14
N ARG A 73 11.41 15.81 -23.65
CA ARG A 73 12.35 16.21 -22.56
C ARG A 73 13.81 16.30 -22.98
N GLN A 74 14.10 16.17 -24.28
CA GLN A 74 15.44 16.45 -24.80
C GLN A 74 15.75 17.93 -24.56
N GLN A 75 16.77 18.21 -23.74
CA GLN A 75 17.27 19.57 -23.61
C GLN A 75 17.81 20.02 -24.98
N PRO A 76 17.41 21.20 -25.49
CA PRO A 76 17.95 21.70 -26.75
C PRO A 76 19.42 22.06 -26.55
N GLY A 77 20.33 21.17 -26.95
CA GLY A 77 21.77 21.44 -26.91
C GLY A 77 22.70 20.24 -26.75
N GLU A 78 22.22 19.06 -26.39
CA GLU A 78 23.10 17.89 -26.27
C GLU A 78 23.15 17.08 -27.58
N PRO A 79 24.30 17.03 -28.29
CA PRO A 79 24.48 16.06 -29.36
C PRO A 79 24.52 14.66 -28.75
N GLY A 80 23.66 13.78 -29.26
CA GLY A 80 23.51 12.40 -28.79
C GLY A 80 24.85 11.67 -28.64
N GLN A 81 25.12 11.18 -27.43
CA GLN A 81 26.22 10.26 -27.17
C GLN A 81 25.91 8.90 -27.77
N VAL A 82 26.52 8.65 -28.93
CA VAL A 82 26.91 7.32 -29.38
C VAL A 82 28.11 6.88 -28.50
N PRO A 83 28.20 5.64 -28.02
CA PRO A 83 29.26 5.26 -27.09
C PRO A 83 30.59 5.09 -27.82
N SER A 84 31.61 5.86 -27.44
CA SER A 84 33.01 5.56 -27.80
C SER A 84 33.98 5.99 -26.70
N SER A 85 34.61 4.98 -26.09
CA SER A 85 35.99 4.89 -25.59
C SER A 85 36.81 6.16 -25.24
N GLU A 86 37.28 6.14 -23.99
CA GLU A 86 38.65 6.47 -23.52
C GLU A 86 39.19 7.92 -23.43
N GLU A 87 39.82 8.14 -22.26
CA GLU A 87 40.93 9.06 -21.89
C GLU A 87 40.68 10.46 -21.27
N LYS A 88 41.02 10.51 -19.96
CA LYS A 88 41.91 11.43 -19.20
C LYS A 88 41.67 12.97 -19.18
N LYS A 89 41.34 13.42 -17.94
CA LYS A 89 41.78 14.60 -17.14
C LYS A 89 43.07 15.35 -17.60
N PRO A 90 43.40 16.60 -17.14
CA PRO A 90 43.01 17.24 -15.85
C PRO A 90 42.84 18.80 -15.79
N ALA A 91 42.52 19.28 -14.56
CA ALA A 91 42.97 20.52 -13.88
C ALA A 91 42.40 21.88 -14.32
N ALA A 92 41.62 22.59 -13.49
CA ALA A 92 41.97 23.49 -12.35
C ALA A 92 41.36 24.88 -12.70
N SER A 93 40.93 25.81 -11.84
CA SER A 93 41.27 26.20 -10.47
C SER A 93 40.29 27.31 -10.01
N ASN A 94 40.09 27.40 -8.69
CA ASN A 94 39.92 28.63 -7.86
C ASN A 94 38.74 29.58 -8.12
N ALA A 95 38.24 30.38 -7.18
CA ALA A 95 38.25 30.48 -5.71
C ALA A 95 37.55 31.82 -5.43
N ASP A 96 36.85 31.93 -4.28
CA ASP A 96 36.58 33.18 -3.53
C ASP A 96 35.66 34.24 -4.18
N SER A 97 34.87 35.05 -3.48
CA SER A 97 34.68 35.31 -2.05
C SER A 97 33.42 36.19 -1.83
N GLU A 98 33.01 36.27 -0.56
CA GLU A 98 32.40 37.42 0.16
C GLU A 98 30.91 37.75 -0.07
N GLU A 99 30.01 37.74 0.93
CA GLU A 99 29.89 38.37 2.26
C GLU A 99 29.15 39.74 2.25
N ALA A 100 28.32 39.94 3.29
CA ALA A 100 27.69 41.19 3.79
C ALA A 100 26.49 41.76 3.00
N SER A 101 25.43 42.35 3.59
CA SER A 101 24.99 42.57 4.99
C SER A 101 23.68 43.38 4.96
N ALA A 102 22.94 43.35 6.09
CA ALA A 102 22.03 44.39 6.63
C ALA A 102 20.70 44.66 5.89
N GLU A 103 19.54 44.30 6.47
CA GLU A 103 18.77 45.03 7.50
C GLU A 103 18.33 46.46 7.13
N ALA A 104 17.01 46.68 6.98
CA ALA A 104 16.22 47.52 7.90
C ALA A 104 14.75 47.73 7.42
N LYS A 105 13.82 47.43 8.34
CA LYS A 105 12.57 48.15 8.74
C LYS A 105 11.54 48.46 7.63
N SER A 106 10.23 48.22 7.80
CA SER A 106 9.37 48.83 8.83
C SER A 106 7.92 48.32 8.72
N SER A 107 7.22 48.37 9.87
CA SER A 107 5.77 48.69 10.07
C SER A 107 4.71 47.80 9.41
N GLU A 108 3.60 47.42 10.03
CA GLU A 108 2.99 47.72 11.33
C GLU A 108 1.85 46.71 11.55
N ASP A 109 1.50 46.57 12.83
CA ASP A 109 0.36 45.90 13.46
C ASP A 109 -0.93 45.70 12.66
N THR A 110 -1.67 44.62 12.96
CA THR A 110 -2.85 44.66 13.86
C THR A 110 -3.51 43.28 13.99
N GLN A 111 -3.28 42.66 15.16
CA GLN A 111 -4.28 42.11 16.11
C GLN A 111 -5.19 40.92 15.72
N ALA A 112 -5.04 39.89 16.55
CA ALA A 112 -5.94 38.77 16.79
C ALA A 112 -7.05 39.12 17.80
N GLU A 113 -8.18 38.41 17.70
CA GLU A 113 -9.09 37.92 18.78
C GLU A 113 -10.41 37.51 18.07
N SER A 114 -10.73 36.22 17.92
CA SER A 114 -11.36 35.29 18.86
C SER A 114 -12.77 35.68 19.32
N SER A 115 -13.79 34.94 18.87
CA SER A 115 -14.98 34.63 19.66
C SER A 115 -15.74 33.44 19.05
N ASP A 116 -16.06 32.48 19.93
CA ASP A 116 -16.96 31.36 19.78
C ASP A 116 -18.31 31.72 19.13
N GLU A 117 -18.88 30.80 18.34
CA GLU A 117 -20.24 30.33 18.56
C GLU A 117 -20.51 28.99 17.84
N VAL A 118 -21.14 28.10 18.60
CA VAL A 118 -21.62 26.76 18.24
C VAL A 118 -22.89 26.90 17.41
N GLN A 119 -22.98 26.24 16.26
CA GLN A 119 -24.29 25.86 15.70
C GLN A 119 -24.23 24.57 14.88
N GLU A 120 -25.36 23.87 14.96
CA GLU A 120 -25.57 22.44 14.84
C GLU A 120 -25.49 21.86 13.42
N GLU A 121 -25.36 20.53 13.42
CA GLU A 121 -25.52 19.59 12.33
C GLU A 121 -26.75 19.88 11.45
N GLU A 122 -26.56 19.98 10.13
CA GLU A 122 -27.51 19.42 9.17
C GLU A 122 -26.79 18.71 8.02
N THR A 123 -27.26 17.49 7.82
CA THR A 123 -26.98 16.53 6.78
C THR A 123 -26.94 17.09 5.36
N SER A 124 -25.91 16.75 4.59
CA SER A 124 -25.97 16.80 3.12
C SER A 124 -25.74 15.40 2.54
N SER A 125 -26.81 14.88 1.97
CA SER A 125 -26.84 13.66 1.18
C SER A 125 -26.11 13.85 -0.16
N ALA A 126 -25.43 12.79 -0.59
CA ALA A 126 -25.35 12.32 -1.96
C ALA A 126 -25.39 13.40 -3.07
N GLY A 127 -24.20 13.89 -3.44
CA GLY A 127 -23.96 14.55 -4.72
C GLY A 127 -23.15 13.62 -5.62
N ASP A 128 -23.84 12.91 -6.51
CA ASP A 128 -23.24 12.29 -7.69
C ASP A 128 -22.73 13.42 -8.60
N SER A 129 -21.42 13.46 -8.81
CA SER A 129 -20.79 14.30 -9.82
C SER A 129 -19.65 13.50 -10.45
N PRO A 130 -19.51 13.52 -11.79
CA PRO A 130 -18.68 12.56 -12.50
C PRO A 130 -17.21 12.85 -12.19
N GLU A 131 -16.53 11.90 -11.54
CA GLU A 131 -15.10 11.97 -11.32
C GLU A 131 -14.38 12.00 -12.67
N GLU A 132 -13.76 13.14 -12.98
CA GLU A 132 -12.67 13.23 -13.94
C GLU A 132 -11.60 12.20 -13.55
N GLU A 133 -11.13 11.41 -14.52
CA GLU A 133 -10.09 10.40 -14.37
C GLU A 133 -8.75 11.05 -13.95
N SER A 134 -8.64 11.37 -12.67
CA SER A 134 -7.37 11.62 -12.01
C SER A 134 -6.70 10.26 -11.75
N GLU A 135 -5.45 10.13 -12.16
CA GLU A 135 -4.60 8.98 -11.80
C GLU A 135 -4.79 8.66 -10.30
N PRO A 136 -5.13 7.42 -9.92
CA PRO A 136 -5.41 7.11 -8.53
C PRO A 136 -4.18 7.44 -7.69
N SER A 137 -4.41 8.12 -6.56
CA SER A 137 -3.35 8.49 -5.61
C SER A 137 -2.49 7.27 -5.25
N GLN A 138 -1.22 7.51 -4.97
CA GLN A 138 -0.27 6.43 -4.68
C GLN A 138 -0.74 5.56 -3.51
N ASP A 139 -1.27 6.16 -2.46
CA ASP A 139 -1.89 5.48 -1.32
C ASP A 139 -3.06 4.57 -1.72
N ARG A 140 -3.87 4.97 -2.72
CA ARG A 140 -4.97 4.14 -3.24
C ARG A 140 -4.44 2.90 -3.97
N LYS A 141 -3.34 3.04 -4.72
CA LYS A 141 -2.67 1.91 -5.40
C LYS A 141 -2.07 0.93 -4.38
N GLU A 142 -1.39 1.47 -3.36
CA GLU A 142 -0.79 0.68 -2.26
C GLU A 142 -1.86 -0.07 -1.44
N LEU A 143 -2.97 0.61 -1.12
CA LEU A 143 -4.12 0.00 -0.47
C LEU A 143 -4.72 -1.12 -1.29
N GLN A 144 -4.98 -0.89 -2.60
CA GLN A 144 -5.56 -1.90 -3.48
C GLN A 144 -4.67 -3.14 -3.59
N TYR A 145 -3.35 -2.95 -3.67
CA TYR A 145 -2.39 -4.05 -3.67
C TYR A 145 -2.46 -4.82 -2.35
N GLY A 146 -2.43 -4.14 -1.19
CA GLY A 146 -2.58 -4.78 0.12
C GLY A 146 -3.86 -5.59 0.27
N MET A 147 -4.99 -5.08 -0.24
CA MET A 147 -6.27 -5.79 -0.27
C MET A 147 -6.20 -7.05 -1.15
N GLN A 148 -5.52 -6.98 -2.30
CA GLN A 148 -5.31 -8.13 -3.17
C GLN A 148 -4.43 -9.20 -2.50
N LEU A 149 -3.40 -8.81 -1.75
CA LEU A 149 -2.58 -9.74 -0.98
C LEU A 149 -3.42 -10.55 0.01
N MET A 150 -4.28 -9.89 0.78
CA MET A 150 -5.14 -10.55 1.76
C MET A 150 -6.13 -11.52 1.11
N ARG A 151 -6.69 -11.15 -0.05
CA ARG A 151 -7.62 -12.01 -0.80
C ARG A 151 -6.98 -13.27 -1.39
N SER A 152 -5.64 -13.29 -1.50
CA SER A 152 -4.94 -14.50 -1.99
C SER A 152 -4.92 -15.65 -0.99
N TYR A 153 -5.29 -15.39 0.27
CA TYR A 153 -5.36 -16.40 1.32
C TYR A 153 -6.81 -16.76 1.64
N SER A 154 -7.11 -18.05 1.66
CA SER A 154 -8.44 -18.50 2.06
C SER A 154 -8.59 -18.46 3.59
N ILE A 155 -9.73 -17.96 4.06
CA ILE A 155 -10.02 -17.90 5.51
C ILE A 155 -10.05 -19.29 6.14
N ASP A 156 -10.52 -20.30 5.40
CA ASP A 156 -10.56 -21.69 5.86
C ASP A 156 -9.15 -22.27 6.09
N GLU A 157 -8.22 -22.07 5.16
CA GLU A 157 -6.82 -22.50 5.34
C GLU A 157 -6.16 -21.77 6.50
N LEU A 158 -6.38 -20.46 6.63
CA LEU A 158 -5.84 -19.68 7.75
C LEU A 158 -6.39 -20.18 9.09
N ARG A 159 -7.68 -20.50 9.18
CA ARG A 159 -8.27 -21.04 10.40
C ARG A 159 -7.72 -22.41 10.75
N LYS A 160 -7.54 -23.29 9.76
CA LYS A 160 -6.89 -24.60 9.97
C LYS A 160 -5.43 -24.47 10.42
N ARG A 161 -4.71 -23.48 9.87
CA ARG A 161 -3.30 -23.19 10.21
C ARG A 161 -3.17 -22.66 11.65
N TYR A 162 -4.04 -21.74 12.07
CA TYR A 162 -3.89 -21.01 13.33
C TYR A 162 -4.77 -21.50 14.49
N ASP A 163 -5.79 -22.31 14.22
CA ASP A 163 -6.61 -22.98 15.22
C ASP A 163 -6.61 -24.52 15.03
N PRO A 164 -5.45 -25.19 15.08
CA PRO A 164 -5.37 -26.64 14.84
C PRO A 164 -6.08 -27.46 15.92
N LYS A 165 -6.23 -26.91 17.13
CA LYS A 165 -6.95 -27.54 18.24
C LYS A 165 -8.46 -27.29 18.17
N GLY A 166 -8.89 -26.32 17.35
CA GLY A 166 -10.27 -25.90 17.26
C GLY A 166 -10.79 -25.32 18.58
N GLU A 167 -9.99 -24.48 19.22
CA GLU A 167 -10.37 -23.73 20.41
C GLU A 167 -11.43 -22.67 20.08
N TRP A 168 -11.56 -22.26 18.81
CA TRP A 168 -12.52 -21.24 18.37
C TRP A 168 -13.76 -21.85 17.72
N LYS A 169 -14.03 -23.16 17.88
CA LYS A 169 -15.17 -23.85 17.23
C LYS A 169 -16.54 -23.22 17.50
N THR A 170 -16.70 -22.56 18.65
CA THR A 170 -17.94 -21.86 19.03
C THR A 170 -18.09 -20.49 18.36
N VAL A 171 -17.03 -19.97 17.73
CA VAL A 171 -17.00 -18.66 17.08
C VAL A 171 -17.31 -18.81 15.58
N PRO A 172 -18.27 -18.05 15.02
CA PRO A 172 -18.61 -18.14 13.60
C PRO A 172 -17.44 -17.76 12.68
N TYR A 173 -17.43 -18.27 11.43
CA TYR A 173 -16.47 -17.87 10.40
C TYR A 173 -16.59 -16.38 10.00
N ARG A 174 -17.76 -15.78 10.21
CA ARG A 174 -18.07 -14.38 9.91
C ARG A 174 -17.69 -13.41 11.02
N ASP A 175 -17.05 -13.90 12.07
CA ASP A 175 -16.64 -13.08 13.20
C ASP A 175 -15.48 -12.15 12.81
N LYS A 176 -15.72 -10.84 12.83
CA LYS A 176 -14.74 -9.83 12.43
C LYS A 176 -13.49 -9.85 13.29
N VAL A 177 -13.58 -10.24 14.57
CA VAL A 177 -12.43 -10.30 15.48
C VAL A 177 -11.52 -11.46 15.10
N VAL A 178 -12.11 -12.64 14.83
CA VAL A 178 -11.34 -13.81 14.36
C VAL A 178 -10.73 -13.53 12.99
N LEU A 179 -11.48 -12.95 12.05
CA LEU A 179 -10.95 -12.58 10.75
C LEU A 179 -9.76 -11.61 10.85
N ALA A 180 -9.86 -10.58 11.70
CA ALA A 180 -8.76 -9.66 11.97
C ALA A 180 -7.53 -10.39 12.56
N TYR A 181 -7.77 -11.28 13.52
CA TYR A 181 -6.70 -12.06 14.16
C TYR A 181 -6.00 -13.01 13.18
N LEU A 182 -6.74 -13.65 12.27
CA LEU A 182 -6.16 -14.50 11.23
C LEU A 182 -5.20 -13.72 10.33
N PHE A 183 -5.55 -12.49 9.94
CA PHE A 183 -4.63 -11.62 9.18
C PHE A 183 -3.44 -11.12 10.00
N LEU A 184 -3.61 -10.89 11.31
CA LEU A 184 -2.48 -10.58 12.20
C LEU A 184 -1.49 -11.77 12.26
N ARG A 185 -1.99 -13.00 12.42
CA ARG A 185 -1.16 -14.21 12.42
C ARG A 185 -0.46 -14.43 11.08
N LEU A 186 -1.18 -14.20 9.98
CA LEU A 186 -0.60 -14.22 8.64
C LEU A 186 0.51 -13.17 8.47
N PHE A 187 0.31 -11.96 9.02
CA PHE A 187 1.34 -10.94 9.05
C PHE A 187 2.59 -11.39 9.80
N GLU A 188 2.40 -11.93 11.02
CA GLU A 188 3.52 -12.44 11.82
C GLU A 188 4.30 -13.52 11.05
N ASP A 189 3.61 -14.47 10.45
CA ASP A 189 4.25 -15.60 9.77
C ASP A 189 4.95 -15.20 8.47
N GLU A 190 4.33 -14.37 7.62
CA GLU A 190 4.79 -14.15 6.24
C GLU A 190 5.55 -12.83 6.03
N PHE A 191 5.30 -11.83 6.89
CA PHE A 191 5.75 -10.44 6.66
C PHE A 191 6.62 -9.87 7.79
N SER A 192 6.46 -10.33 9.03
CA SER A 192 7.22 -9.81 10.17
C SER A 192 8.74 -9.98 10.05
N VAL A 193 9.19 -10.89 9.17
CA VAL A 193 10.60 -11.08 8.86
C VAL A 193 11.27 -9.80 8.38
N VAL A 194 10.54 -8.88 7.74
CA VAL A 194 11.07 -7.56 7.34
C VAL A 194 11.51 -6.74 8.55
N LEU A 195 10.85 -6.93 9.70
CA LEU A 195 11.14 -6.20 10.93
C LEU A 195 12.37 -6.74 11.66
N THR A 196 12.70 -8.02 11.47
CA THR A 196 13.75 -8.71 12.26
C THR A 196 14.97 -9.13 11.45
N THR A 197 14.85 -9.29 10.13
CA THR A 197 15.91 -9.90 9.32
C THR A 197 17.17 -9.04 9.26
N PRO A 198 18.36 -9.63 9.48
CA PRO A 198 19.63 -8.93 9.31
C PRO A 198 19.96 -8.66 7.84
N GLN A 199 19.28 -9.32 6.89
CA GLN A 199 19.53 -9.17 5.45
C GLN A 199 19.18 -7.78 4.92
N ILE A 200 18.26 -7.06 5.57
CA ILE A 200 17.94 -5.68 5.24
C ILE A 200 18.99 -4.79 5.91
N LYS A 201 19.79 -4.05 5.14
CA LYS A 201 20.83 -3.16 5.67
C LYS A 201 20.26 -1.77 5.83
N LEU A 202 19.99 -1.40 7.09
CA LEU A 202 19.49 -0.08 7.46
C LEU A 202 20.60 0.76 8.07
N HIS A 203 20.77 1.96 7.54
CA HIS A 203 21.61 2.99 8.15
C HIS A 203 20.77 3.85 9.09
N THR A 204 21.44 4.38 10.11
CA THR A 204 20.83 5.36 11.01
C THR A 204 20.45 6.61 10.23
N ALA A 205 19.21 7.07 10.39
CA ALA A 205 18.75 8.33 9.82
C ALA A 205 18.79 9.45 10.86
N TYR A 206 18.93 10.69 10.38
CA TYR A 206 18.79 11.89 11.20
C TYR A 206 17.59 12.69 10.71
N ARG A 207 16.56 12.82 11.54
CA ARG A 207 15.36 13.61 11.23
C ARG A 207 15.09 14.60 12.34
N GLY A 208 14.97 15.88 12.00
CA GLY A 208 14.74 16.94 12.98
C GLY A 208 15.81 17.03 14.07
N GLY A 209 17.07 16.66 13.77
CA GLY A 209 18.16 16.60 14.76
C GLY A 209 18.14 15.37 15.67
N VAL A 210 17.15 14.48 15.53
CA VAL A 210 17.06 13.23 16.30
C VAL A 210 17.65 12.09 15.48
N LYS A 211 18.52 11.32 16.13
CA LYS A 211 19.07 10.07 15.59
C LYS A 211 18.00 8.98 15.69
N ILE A 212 17.62 8.38 14.56
CA ILE A 212 16.64 7.30 14.49
C ILE A 212 17.35 6.01 14.09
N ASP A 213 17.30 5.01 14.96
CA ASP A 213 17.69 3.64 14.66
C ASP A 213 16.45 2.83 14.26
N TYR A 214 16.27 2.60 12.96
CA TYR A 214 15.12 1.86 12.46
C TYR A 214 15.16 0.37 12.83
N ARG A 215 16.34 -0.21 13.11
CA ARG A 215 16.43 -1.61 13.49
C ARG A 215 15.91 -1.81 14.92
N GLU A 216 16.30 -0.93 15.83
CA GLU A 216 15.75 -0.89 17.18
C GLU A 216 14.23 -0.61 17.13
N ARG A 217 13.81 0.44 16.43
CA ARG A 217 12.39 0.80 16.29
C ARG A 217 11.52 -0.33 15.74
N MET A 218 11.96 -1.03 14.69
CA MET A 218 11.19 -2.15 14.13
C MET A 218 11.12 -3.35 15.09
N SER A 219 12.19 -3.60 15.86
CA SER A 219 12.21 -4.64 16.88
C SER A 219 11.22 -4.31 18.01
N ASP A 220 11.24 -3.08 18.50
CA ASP A 220 10.32 -2.58 19.53
C ASP A 220 8.86 -2.66 19.08
N ILE A 221 8.57 -2.31 17.82
CA ILE A 221 7.23 -2.46 17.24
C ILE A 221 6.81 -3.93 17.27
N LEU A 222 7.66 -4.86 16.83
CA LEU A 222 7.32 -6.27 16.83
C LEU A 222 7.05 -6.82 18.24
N GLU A 223 7.74 -6.34 19.27
CA GLU A 223 7.46 -6.76 20.65
C GLU A 223 6.03 -6.42 21.09
N LYS A 224 5.46 -5.33 20.56
CA LYS A 224 4.06 -4.93 20.83
C LYS A 224 3.02 -5.88 20.25
N ILE A 225 3.38 -6.78 19.33
CA ILE A 225 2.42 -7.75 18.75
C ILE A 225 1.76 -8.65 19.81
N ARG A 226 2.41 -8.81 20.98
CA ARG A 226 1.88 -9.56 22.13
C ARG A 226 0.58 -8.98 22.66
N GLN A 227 0.43 -7.66 22.59
CA GLN A 227 -0.73 -6.96 23.14
C GLN A 227 -2.03 -7.34 22.41
N PRO A 228 -2.12 -7.25 21.07
CA PRO A 228 -3.24 -7.83 20.31
C PRO A 228 -3.54 -9.30 20.64
N TYR A 229 -2.52 -10.12 20.90
CA TYR A 229 -2.70 -11.53 21.25
C TYR A 229 -3.38 -11.73 22.59
N ASP A 230 -3.02 -10.95 23.60
CA ASP A 230 -3.64 -11.05 24.92
C ASP A 230 -5.08 -10.52 24.92
N TYR A 231 -5.36 -9.48 24.14
CA TYR A 231 -6.75 -9.03 23.91
C TYR A 231 -7.58 -10.08 23.18
N PHE A 232 -7.00 -10.75 22.17
CA PHE A 232 -7.70 -11.82 21.45
C PHE A 232 -7.98 -13.04 22.36
N LYS A 233 -7.04 -13.45 23.21
CA LYS A 233 -7.29 -14.51 24.21
C LYS A 233 -8.45 -14.14 25.14
N THR A 234 -8.48 -12.87 25.58
CA THR A 234 -9.58 -12.35 26.39
C THR A 234 -10.90 -12.44 25.62
N TYR A 235 -10.92 -12.03 24.36
CA TYR A 235 -12.09 -12.13 23.50
C TYR A 235 -12.61 -13.56 23.37
N ILE A 236 -11.74 -14.53 23.09
CA ILE A 236 -12.12 -15.96 23.00
C ILE A 236 -12.69 -16.45 24.33
N HIS A 237 -12.10 -16.05 25.46
CA HIS A 237 -12.66 -16.37 26.78
C HIS A 237 -14.08 -15.81 26.96
N GLU A 238 -14.33 -14.55 26.58
CA GLU A 238 -15.69 -13.97 26.63
C GLU A 238 -16.68 -14.69 25.71
N CYS A 239 -16.24 -15.14 24.52
CA CYS A 239 -17.07 -15.94 23.61
C CYS A 239 -17.48 -17.28 24.25
N LEU A 240 -16.57 -17.94 24.95
CA LEU A 240 -16.85 -19.19 25.66
C LEU A 240 -17.83 -18.97 26.82
N GLU A 241 -17.62 -17.92 27.62
CA GLU A 241 -18.53 -17.58 28.72
C GLU A 241 -19.92 -17.15 28.22
N PHE A 242 -20.00 -16.42 27.10
CA PHE A 242 -21.27 -16.12 26.44
C PHE A 242 -22.00 -17.38 26.00
N HIS A 243 -21.30 -18.31 25.33
CA HIS A 243 -21.92 -19.55 24.85
C HIS A 243 -22.39 -20.43 26.02
N LYS A 244 -21.59 -20.52 27.09
CA LYS A 244 -21.95 -21.22 28.32
C LYS A 244 -23.18 -20.59 28.98
N ALA A 245 -23.22 -19.26 29.12
CA ALA A 245 -24.36 -18.55 29.67
C ALA A 245 -25.63 -18.74 28.82
N ALA A 246 -25.51 -18.81 27.50
CA ALA A 246 -26.63 -19.04 26.59
C ALA A 246 -27.16 -20.49 26.59
N GLN A 247 -26.30 -21.46 26.93
CA GLN A 247 -26.65 -22.88 27.02
C GLN A 247 -27.17 -23.30 28.40
N GLU A 248 -26.83 -22.57 29.46
CA GLU A 248 -27.37 -22.83 30.81
C GLU A 248 -28.89 -22.70 30.78
N SER A 249 -29.60 -23.82 30.96
CA SER A 249 -31.04 -23.88 30.78
C SER A 249 -31.77 -22.90 31.72
N SER A 250 -32.77 -22.19 31.19
CA SER A 250 -33.70 -21.33 31.96
C SER A 250 -34.61 -22.11 32.93
N GLN A 251 -34.38 -23.42 33.11
CA GLN A 251 -35.23 -24.33 33.89
C GLN A 251 -35.29 -24.00 35.39
N THR A 252 -34.41 -23.13 35.90
CA THR A 252 -34.42 -22.66 37.30
C THR A 252 -35.41 -21.52 37.57
N GLY A 253 -36.45 -21.36 36.74
CA GLY A 253 -37.59 -20.48 37.02
C GLY A 253 -37.32 -18.97 36.92
N ASN A 254 -36.09 -18.54 36.61
CA ASN A 254 -35.68 -17.15 36.63
C ASN A 254 -35.18 -16.66 35.26
N TYR A 255 -36.08 -16.64 34.27
CA TYR A 255 -35.82 -16.17 32.89
C TYR A 255 -35.15 -14.79 32.84
N VAL A 256 -35.54 -13.88 33.75
CA VAL A 256 -34.98 -12.52 33.83
C VAL A 256 -33.49 -12.53 34.23
N GLU A 257 -33.08 -13.41 35.15
CA GLU A 257 -31.68 -13.52 35.56
C GLU A 257 -30.82 -14.15 34.47
N HIS A 258 -31.36 -15.17 33.80
CA HIS A 258 -30.72 -15.76 32.62
C HIS A 258 -30.51 -14.72 31.50
N ALA A 259 -31.56 -13.97 31.15
CA ALA A 259 -31.47 -12.91 30.13
C ALA A 259 -30.44 -11.83 30.49
N LYS A 260 -30.38 -11.41 31.76
CA LYS A 260 -29.36 -10.48 32.25
C LYS A 260 -27.95 -11.05 32.14
N LYS A 261 -27.75 -12.33 32.48
CA LYS A 261 -26.45 -13.00 32.39
C LYS A 261 -25.97 -13.10 30.94
N VAL A 262 -26.85 -13.52 30.02
CA VAL A 262 -26.52 -13.59 28.58
C VAL A 262 -26.18 -12.20 28.04
N SER A 263 -27.01 -11.19 28.33
CA SER A 263 -26.76 -9.81 27.89
C SER A 263 -25.46 -9.22 28.46
N PHE A 264 -25.11 -9.55 29.70
CA PHE A 264 -23.84 -9.13 30.31
C PHE A 264 -22.63 -9.70 29.56
N HIS A 265 -22.62 -11.01 29.30
CA HIS A 265 -21.52 -11.64 28.56
C HIS A 265 -21.48 -11.19 27.09
N ASP A 266 -22.63 -10.93 26.47
CA ASP A 266 -22.67 -10.38 25.11
C ASP A 266 -22.04 -8.98 25.04
N SER A 267 -22.33 -8.12 26.03
CA SER A 267 -21.73 -6.79 26.15
C SER A 267 -20.21 -6.86 26.33
N ARG A 268 -19.72 -7.75 27.22
CA ARG A 268 -18.27 -7.98 27.43
C ARG A 268 -17.58 -8.51 26.18
N ARG A 269 -18.21 -9.44 25.46
CA ARG A 269 -17.74 -9.95 24.17
C ARG A 269 -17.64 -8.81 23.14
N GLY A 270 -18.65 -7.95 23.05
CA GLY A 270 -18.63 -6.77 22.17
C GLY A 270 -17.54 -5.75 22.53
N GLN A 271 -17.29 -5.52 23.82
CA GLN A 271 -16.22 -4.63 24.29
C GLN A 271 -14.83 -5.21 23.99
N SER A 272 -14.58 -6.46 24.38
CA SER A 272 -13.30 -7.15 24.14
C SER A 272 -13.02 -7.31 22.63
N GLY A 273 -14.06 -7.55 21.82
CA GLY A 273 -13.93 -7.64 20.37
C GLY A 273 -13.52 -6.31 19.73
N ARG A 274 -14.14 -5.20 20.14
CA ARG A 274 -13.73 -3.84 19.69
C ARG A 274 -12.30 -3.52 20.10
N GLN A 275 -11.96 -3.80 21.36
CA GLN A 275 -10.61 -3.57 21.87
C GLN A 275 -9.57 -4.39 21.11
N THR A 276 -9.84 -5.66 20.82
CA THR A 276 -8.93 -6.51 20.04
C THR A 276 -8.69 -5.93 18.65
N ARG A 277 -9.75 -5.54 17.93
CA ARG A 277 -9.62 -4.94 16.59
C ARG A 277 -8.85 -3.63 16.60
N MET A 278 -9.11 -2.77 17.58
CA MET A 278 -8.37 -1.51 17.77
C MET A 278 -6.88 -1.76 17.96
N GLN A 279 -6.51 -2.73 18.81
CA GLN A 279 -5.11 -3.04 19.08
C GLN A 279 -4.39 -3.64 17.87
N ILE A 280 -5.08 -4.48 17.08
CA ILE A 280 -4.54 -4.96 15.80
C ILE A 280 -4.30 -3.78 14.85
N LYS A 281 -5.25 -2.85 14.77
CA LYS A 281 -5.15 -1.66 13.92
C LYS A 281 -3.96 -0.78 14.32
N ASP A 282 -3.88 -0.42 15.60
CA ASP A 282 -2.81 0.45 16.13
C ASP A 282 -1.43 -0.16 15.85
N PHE A 283 -1.28 -1.48 16.06
CA PHE A 283 -0.04 -2.19 15.71
C PHE A 283 0.29 -2.09 14.21
N MET A 284 -0.69 -2.29 13.33
CA MET A 284 -0.49 -2.19 11.88
C MET A 284 -0.19 -0.76 11.42
N GLU A 285 -0.78 0.25 12.06
CA GLU A 285 -0.47 1.65 11.80
C GLU A 285 0.97 1.99 12.20
N GLU A 286 1.45 1.49 13.34
CA GLU A 286 2.86 1.66 13.76
C GLU A 286 3.83 0.99 12.79
N VAL A 287 3.55 -0.24 12.36
CA VAL A 287 4.34 -0.96 11.34
C VAL A 287 4.38 -0.15 10.04
N ARG A 288 3.21 0.27 9.54
CA ARG A 288 3.10 1.07 8.31
C ARG A 288 3.92 2.35 8.44
N ALA A 289 3.77 3.09 9.55
CA ALA A 289 4.47 4.36 9.75
C ALA A 289 5.99 4.19 9.65
N ALA A 290 6.56 3.19 10.36
CA ALA A 290 8.00 2.94 10.31
C ALA A 290 8.49 2.57 8.91
N LEU A 291 7.75 1.72 8.18
CA LEU A 291 8.13 1.30 6.83
C LEU A 291 7.93 2.40 5.80
N SER A 292 6.86 3.18 5.88
CA SER A 292 6.59 4.32 4.99
C SER A 292 7.69 5.37 5.10
N GLU A 293 8.19 5.65 6.30
CA GLU A 293 9.32 6.57 6.48
C GLU A 293 10.58 6.11 5.73
N ILE A 294 10.89 4.80 5.74
CA ILE A 294 12.02 4.20 5.03
C ILE A 294 11.78 4.25 3.50
N ILE A 295 10.56 3.93 3.07
CA ILE A 295 10.17 3.94 1.66
C ILE A 295 10.28 5.36 1.08
N GLU A 296 9.78 6.36 1.78
CA GLU A 296 9.82 7.76 1.37
C GLU A 296 11.25 8.29 1.28
N ASP A 297 12.09 7.96 2.27
CA ASP A 297 13.53 8.30 2.23
C ASP A 297 14.20 7.70 1.00
N PHE A 298 13.96 6.41 0.74
CA PHE A 298 14.51 5.72 -0.43
C PHE A 298 14.03 6.34 -1.75
N ARG A 299 12.74 6.68 -1.87
CA ARG A 299 12.18 7.36 -3.05
C ARG A 299 12.78 8.75 -3.26
N ALA A 300 13.14 9.45 -2.18
CA ALA A 300 13.81 10.74 -2.23
C ALA A 300 15.31 10.65 -2.54
N GLY A 301 15.86 9.45 -2.74
CA GLY A 301 17.29 9.23 -2.97
C GLY A 301 18.13 9.21 -1.67
N GLY A 302 17.47 9.05 -0.52
CA GLY A 302 18.10 8.90 0.79
C GLY A 302 18.85 7.58 0.94
N SER A 303 19.64 7.50 2.01
CA SER A 303 20.57 6.39 2.28
C SER A 303 20.13 5.48 3.43
N THR A 304 18.92 5.66 3.97
CA THR A 304 18.42 4.83 5.08
C THR A 304 18.42 3.34 4.71
N LEU A 305 18.05 3.01 3.48
CA LEU A 305 18.08 1.65 2.95
C LEU A 305 19.29 1.47 2.02
N ALA A 306 20.27 0.68 2.46
CA ALA A 306 21.54 0.54 1.73
C ALA A 306 21.49 -0.51 0.61
N ASN A 307 20.59 -1.49 0.69
CA ASN A 307 20.59 -2.66 -0.18
C ASN A 307 19.22 -2.99 -0.78
N ALA A 308 18.56 -1.96 -1.33
CA ALA A 308 17.22 -2.05 -1.88
C ALA A 308 17.04 -3.11 -2.99
N ASP A 309 18.09 -3.36 -3.79
CA ASP A 309 18.07 -4.30 -4.91
C ASP A 309 18.59 -5.70 -4.56
N ASP A 310 19.13 -5.90 -3.35
CA ASP A 310 19.51 -7.23 -2.87
C ASP A 310 18.26 -8.11 -2.75
N THR A 311 18.44 -9.41 -2.94
CA THR A 311 17.36 -10.40 -2.84
C THR A 311 17.36 -11.04 -1.46
N LEU A 312 16.18 -11.15 -0.85
CA LEU A 312 15.99 -11.91 0.38
C LEU A 312 16.07 -13.41 0.08
N SER A 313 16.82 -14.14 0.90
CA SER A 313 16.95 -15.60 0.78
C SER A 313 16.79 -16.24 2.15
N PHE A 314 15.81 -17.11 2.30
CA PHE A 314 15.50 -17.75 3.57
C PHE A 314 15.91 -19.22 3.58
N ASP A 315 17.22 -19.47 3.71
CA ASP A 315 17.79 -20.82 3.71
C ASP A 315 17.52 -21.64 4.99
N LEU A 316 16.91 -21.02 6.00
CA LEU A 316 16.59 -21.67 7.27
C LEU A 316 15.20 -22.29 7.17
N LYS A 317 15.08 -23.59 7.49
CA LYS A 317 13.82 -24.36 7.52
C LYS A 317 12.58 -23.68 8.13
N PRO A 318 12.67 -22.83 9.19
CA PRO A 318 11.49 -22.13 9.71
C PRO A 318 10.89 -21.13 8.71
N ASN A 319 11.70 -20.65 7.77
CA ASN A 319 11.38 -19.55 6.85
C ASN A 319 11.38 -20.01 5.37
N GLU A 320 11.61 -21.30 5.12
CA GLU A 320 11.61 -21.89 3.78
C GLU A 320 10.18 -21.84 3.20
N GLY A 321 10.03 -21.25 2.02
CA GLY A 321 8.72 -21.08 1.38
C GLY A 321 7.90 -19.89 1.87
N MET A 322 8.48 -19.00 2.68
CA MET A 322 7.86 -17.72 3.03
C MET A 322 7.60 -16.87 1.80
N ARG A 323 6.53 -16.08 1.83
CA ARG A 323 6.10 -15.22 0.72
C ARG A 323 7.18 -14.26 0.20
N LEU A 324 8.07 -13.80 1.08
CA LEU A 324 9.09 -12.80 0.76
C LEU A 324 10.40 -13.41 0.26
N ASP A 325 10.49 -14.75 0.21
CA ASP A 325 11.67 -15.45 -0.29
C ASP A 325 11.89 -15.14 -1.78
N GLY A 326 13.14 -14.88 -2.16
CA GLY A 326 13.50 -14.54 -3.54
C GLY A 326 13.04 -13.14 -4.01
N LYS A 327 12.41 -12.33 -3.14
CA LYS A 327 12.02 -10.95 -3.49
C LYS A 327 13.13 -9.95 -3.19
N LYS A 328 13.13 -8.85 -3.93
CA LYS A 328 14.03 -7.73 -3.62
C LYS A 328 13.66 -7.08 -2.29
N VAL A 329 14.66 -6.59 -1.55
CA VAL A 329 14.45 -5.93 -0.26
C VAL A 329 13.42 -4.79 -0.35
N LYS A 330 13.50 -3.95 -1.39
CA LYS A 330 12.53 -2.86 -1.61
C LYS A 330 11.11 -3.36 -1.83
N GLU A 331 10.95 -4.47 -2.54
CA GLU A 331 9.64 -5.08 -2.82
C GLU A 331 9.07 -5.69 -1.54
N ALA A 332 9.90 -6.35 -0.74
CA ALA A 332 9.49 -6.93 0.54
C ALA A 332 9.03 -5.87 1.55
N ILE A 333 9.77 -4.75 1.66
CA ILE A 333 9.39 -3.61 2.51
C ILE A 333 8.07 -2.99 2.01
N MET A 334 7.96 -2.73 0.70
CA MET A 334 6.74 -2.18 0.09
C MET A 334 5.53 -3.07 0.34
N GLU A 335 5.67 -4.37 0.11
CA GLU A 335 4.56 -5.33 0.24
C GLU A 335 4.10 -5.48 1.69
N THR A 336 5.04 -5.50 2.63
CA THR A 336 4.76 -5.49 4.07
C THR A 336 4.03 -4.23 4.48
N SER A 337 4.46 -3.06 4.00
CA SER A 337 3.78 -1.78 4.25
C SER A 337 2.37 -1.75 3.66
N CYS A 338 2.18 -2.24 2.42
CA CYS A 338 0.86 -2.33 1.78
C CYS A 338 -0.09 -3.26 2.54
N PHE A 339 0.41 -4.41 3.02
CA PHE A 339 -0.38 -5.32 3.84
C PHE A 339 -0.82 -4.64 5.15
N ALA A 340 0.10 -3.98 5.85
CA ALA A 340 -0.20 -3.27 7.10
C ALA A 340 -1.23 -2.15 6.87
N LEU A 341 -1.06 -1.35 5.82
CA LEU A 341 -2.02 -0.32 5.40
C LEU A 341 -3.41 -0.92 5.15
N ALA A 342 -3.49 -2.00 4.37
CA ALA A 342 -4.77 -2.62 4.07
C ALA A 342 -5.48 -3.15 5.32
N LEU A 343 -4.74 -3.76 6.27
CA LEU A 343 -5.37 -4.32 7.46
C LEU A 343 -5.88 -3.22 8.37
N ALA A 344 -5.06 -2.18 8.58
CA ALA A 344 -5.45 -1.00 9.33
C ALA A 344 -6.70 -0.35 8.71
N GLN A 345 -6.73 -0.14 7.40
CA GLN A 345 -7.88 0.44 6.71
C GLN A 345 -9.16 -0.39 6.87
N ARG A 346 -9.05 -1.72 6.77
CA ARG A 346 -10.20 -2.63 6.97
C ARG A 346 -10.78 -2.53 8.38
N LEU A 347 -9.93 -2.30 9.37
CA LEU A 347 -10.30 -2.18 10.78
C LEU A 347 -10.78 -0.77 11.16
N GLU A 348 -10.33 0.27 10.45
CA GLU A 348 -10.72 1.66 10.69
C GLU A 348 -12.05 2.02 10.03
N SER A 349 -12.25 1.64 8.77
CA SER A 349 -13.42 2.06 7.99
C SER A 349 -13.90 1.04 6.96
N GLY A 350 -13.30 -0.15 6.91
CA GLY A 350 -13.68 -1.19 5.97
C GLY A 350 -14.65 -2.22 6.54
N ASP A 351 -14.58 -3.42 5.98
CA ASP A 351 -15.51 -4.52 6.25
C ASP A 351 -15.34 -5.18 7.63
N LEU A 352 -14.16 -5.02 8.24
CA LEU A 352 -13.87 -5.49 9.61
C LEU A 352 -14.19 -4.43 10.67
N TYR A 353 -14.61 -3.22 10.27
CA TYR A 353 -15.00 -2.14 11.17
C TYR A 353 -16.44 -2.31 11.72
N GLY A 354 -16.77 -1.51 12.72
CA GLY A 354 -18.13 -1.35 13.25
C GLY A 354 -18.38 -2.05 14.59
N GLY A 355 -19.54 -1.76 15.18
CA GLY A 355 -19.96 -2.29 16.49
C GLY A 355 -20.49 -3.72 16.46
N VAL A 356 -20.95 -4.19 15.30
CA VAL A 356 -21.46 -5.57 15.13
C VAL A 356 -20.28 -6.52 14.97
N ILE A 357 -20.23 -7.57 15.79
CA ILE A 357 -19.16 -8.58 15.83
C ILE A 357 -19.14 -9.43 14.56
N GLU A 358 -20.31 -9.86 14.11
CA GLU A 358 -20.46 -10.75 12.97
C GLU A 358 -20.78 -9.96 11.71
N MET A 359 -20.12 -10.30 10.60
CA MET A 359 -20.46 -9.76 9.28
C MET A 359 -21.76 -10.36 8.78
N ASN A 360 -22.50 -9.66 7.92
CA ASN A 360 -23.61 -10.25 7.17
C ASN A 360 -23.10 -11.24 6.11
N ALA A 361 -23.95 -12.15 5.63
CA ALA A 361 -23.53 -13.21 4.68
C ALA A 361 -23.07 -12.60 3.36
N GLU A 362 -23.84 -11.62 2.85
CA GLU A 362 -23.52 -10.89 1.62
C GLU A 362 -22.19 -10.11 1.74
N ASP A 363 -21.95 -9.46 2.88
CA ASP A 363 -20.72 -8.70 3.11
C ASP A 363 -19.52 -9.63 3.21
N TYR A 364 -19.69 -10.78 3.87
CA TYR A 364 -18.66 -11.81 3.92
C TYR A 364 -18.34 -12.34 2.53
N GLU A 365 -19.35 -12.65 1.71
CA GLU A 365 -19.16 -13.16 0.36
C GLU A 365 -18.43 -12.17 -0.54
N LYS A 366 -18.80 -10.89 -0.46
CA LYS A 366 -18.11 -9.81 -1.19
C LYS A 366 -16.63 -9.66 -0.78
N SER A 367 -16.32 -9.86 0.49
CA SER A 367 -14.99 -9.63 1.05
C SER A 367 -14.05 -10.85 0.96
N PHE A 368 -14.59 -12.04 1.16
CA PHE A 368 -13.84 -13.28 1.40
C PHE A 368 -14.27 -14.45 0.50
N GLY A 369 -15.34 -14.30 -0.28
CA GLY A 369 -15.92 -15.38 -1.06
C GLY A 369 -16.89 -16.25 -0.26
N ALA A 370 -17.28 -17.38 -0.85
CA ALA A 370 -18.27 -18.28 -0.24
C ALA A 370 -17.85 -18.76 1.15
N LEU A 371 -18.84 -18.95 2.02
CA LEU A 371 -18.61 -19.59 3.32
C LEU A 371 -18.13 -21.03 3.10
N PRO A 372 -17.23 -21.54 3.96
CA PRO A 372 -16.90 -22.96 3.98
C PRO A 372 -18.17 -23.78 4.28
N ASP A 373 -18.38 -24.86 3.53
CA ASP A 373 -19.49 -25.81 3.72
C ASP A 373 -19.43 -26.56 5.07
#